data_AF-A0A7S3Q8L0-F1
#
_entry.id   AF-A0A7S3Q8L0-F1
#
_cell.length_a   1.000
_cell.length_b   1.000
_cell.length_c   1.000
_cell.angle_alpha   90.00
_cell.angle_beta   90.00
_cell.angle_gamma   90.00
#
_symmetry.space_group_name_H-M   'P 1'
#
loop_
_entity.id
_entity.type
_entity.pdbx_description
1 polymer ?
#
loop_
_entity_poly.entity_id
_entity_poly.type
_entity_poly.pdbx_seq_one_letter_code
_entity_poly.pdbx_strand_id
1 'polypeptide(L)'
;IYQIAENAGVEYEMTPGGYGATEESNRRVNEWLIHHMDGAPFHKLCYDSSITAKQINDYIIENGKDSALAVDPHHGMTPLHMLSMNPNASVNSIIALLSANMAAAFCLDNTDKTPLDNAKAYNTDGLLAMMNALCTHKNSLDPAPVPAKADESLTNHEILKKRPRTE
;
A
#
# COMPACT_ATOMS: atom_id res chain seq x y z
N ILE A 1 -9.41 -9.16 23.58
CA ILE A 1 -10.76 -9.59 24.03
C ILE A 1 -11.71 -8.40 24.09
N TYR A 2 -11.41 -7.33 24.85
CA TYR A 2 -12.26 -6.12 24.90
C TYR A 2 -12.57 -5.50 23.53
N GLN A 3 -11.55 -5.27 22.68
CA GLN A 3 -11.78 -4.73 21.33
C GLN A 3 -12.61 -5.67 20.43
N ILE A 4 -12.48 -6.98 20.60
CA ILE A 4 -13.25 -7.99 19.86
C ILE A 4 -14.71 -7.97 20.31
N ALA A 5 -14.95 -7.82 21.62
CA ALA A 5 -16.30 -7.69 22.18
C ALA A 5 -16.98 -6.39 21.71
N GLU A 6 -16.28 -5.26 21.74
CA GLU A 6 -16.79 -3.99 21.19
C GLU A 6 -17.12 -4.10 19.71
N ASN A 7 -16.21 -4.66 18.89
CA ASN A 7 -16.42 -4.81 17.45
C ASN A 7 -17.56 -5.80 17.12
N ALA A 8 -17.82 -6.78 18.00
CA ALA A 8 -18.97 -7.68 17.90
C ALA A 8 -20.28 -7.05 18.43
N GLY A 9 -20.23 -5.80 18.91
CA GLY A 9 -21.36 -5.07 19.51
C GLY A 9 -21.84 -5.68 20.82
N VAL A 10 -20.97 -6.38 21.53
CA VAL A 10 -21.24 -6.95 22.85
C VAL A 10 -21.05 -5.86 23.90
N GLU A 11 -22.16 -5.43 24.50
CA GLU A 11 -22.12 -4.67 25.74
C GLU A 11 -21.97 -5.63 26.92
N TYR A 12 -21.08 -5.30 27.86
CA TYR A 12 -20.92 -6.10 29.08
C TYR A 12 -22.10 -5.82 30.02
N GLU A 13 -23.07 -6.74 30.07
CA GLU A 13 -24.17 -6.64 31.02
C GLU A 13 -23.73 -7.03 32.43
N MET A 14 -24.06 -6.16 33.41
CA MET A 14 -23.88 -6.46 34.84
C MET A 14 -24.88 -7.53 35.26
N THR A 15 -24.42 -8.78 35.36
CA THR A 15 -25.22 -9.86 35.97
C THR A 15 -25.03 -9.87 37.49
N PRO A 16 -26.01 -10.38 38.27
CA PRO A 16 -25.89 -10.45 39.73
C PRO A 16 -24.69 -11.26 40.26
N GLY A 17 -24.00 -12.03 39.41
CA GLY A 17 -22.84 -12.86 39.74
C GLY A 17 -21.47 -12.30 39.30
N GLY A 18 -21.41 -11.09 38.72
CA GLY A 18 -20.18 -10.46 38.23
C GLY A 18 -20.14 -10.26 36.71
N TYR A 19 -18.96 -9.88 36.18
CA TYR A 19 -18.72 -9.77 34.73
C TYR A 19 -18.62 -11.17 34.11
N GLY A 20 -19.71 -11.67 33.54
CA GLY A 20 -19.74 -12.93 32.80
C GLY A 20 -20.25 -12.70 31.38
N ALA A 21 -19.55 -13.23 30.38
CA ALA A 21 -20.04 -13.23 29.00
C ALA A 21 -21.30 -14.12 28.90
N THR A 22 -22.41 -13.57 28.43
CA THR A 22 -23.64 -14.35 28.21
C THR A 22 -23.48 -15.30 27.02
N GLU A 23 -24.33 -16.32 26.90
CA GLU A 23 -24.37 -17.18 25.70
C GLU A 23 -24.59 -16.37 24.41
N GLU A 24 -25.41 -15.31 24.51
CA GLU A 24 -25.66 -14.35 23.43
C GLU A 24 -24.38 -13.58 23.06
N SER A 25 -23.66 -13.06 24.05
CA SER A 25 -22.37 -12.38 23.86
C SER A 25 -21.36 -13.29 23.16
N ASN A 26 -21.28 -14.56 23.58
CA ASN A 26 -20.39 -15.54 22.96
C ASN A 26 -20.81 -15.85 21.52
N ARG A 27 -22.11 -15.97 21.23
CA ARG A 27 -22.61 -16.18 19.86
C ARG A 27 -22.21 -15.01 18.95
N ARG A 28 -22.41 -13.78 19.40
CA ARG A 28 -22.08 -12.56 18.64
C ARG A 28 -20.57 -12.43 18.38
N VAL A 29 -19.74 -12.72 19.38
CA VAL A 29 -18.28 -12.75 19.20
C VAL A 29 -17.87 -13.84 18.22
N ASN A 30 -18.45 -15.04 18.31
CA ASN A 30 -18.15 -16.13 17.37
C ASN A 30 -18.56 -15.79 15.94
N GLU A 31 -19.76 -15.24 15.74
CA GLU A 31 -20.21 -14.75 14.42
C GLU A 31 -19.27 -13.69 13.87
N TRP A 32 -18.87 -12.71 14.70
CA TRP A 32 -17.91 -11.68 14.30
C TRP A 32 -16.57 -12.29 13.91
N LEU A 33 -16.01 -13.20 14.71
CA LEU A 33 -14.73 -13.86 14.42
C LEU A 33 -14.75 -14.61 13.08
N ILE A 34 -15.90 -15.20 12.72
CA ILE A 34 -16.05 -15.93 11.46
C ILE A 34 -16.18 -14.97 10.26
N HIS A 35 -16.95 -13.88 10.40
CA HIS A 35 -17.42 -13.10 9.26
C HIS A 35 -16.81 -11.69 9.11
N HIS A 36 -16.07 -11.18 10.09
CA HIS A 36 -15.61 -9.77 10.09
C HIS A 36 -14.70 -9.38 8.90
N MET A 37 -14.14 -10.34 8.16
CA MET A 37 -13.34 -10.06 6.96
C MET A 37 -14.04 -10.46 5.65
N ASP A 38 -15.28 -10.95 5.69
CA ASP A 38 -15.97 -11.44 4.48
C ASP A 38 -16.24 -10.32 3.46
N GLY A 39 -16.43 -9.09 3.93
CA GLY A 39 -16.56 -7.90 3.08
C GLY A 39 -15.24 -7.36 2.53
N ALA A 40 -14.10 -7.94 2.93
CA ALA A 40 -12.76 -7.46 2.61
C ALA A 40 -11.84 -8.63 2.17
N PRO A 41 -12.16 -9.33 1.07
CA PRO A 41 -11.45 -10.54 0.67
C PRO A 41 -9.97 -10.30 0.37
N PHE A 42 -9.61 -9.12 -0.16
CA PHE A 42 -8.20 -8.80 -0.39
C PHE A 42 -7.42 -8.62 0.91
N HIS A 43 -8.02 -7.97 1.92
CA HIS A 43 -7.44 -7.81 3.25
C HIS A 43 -7.22 -9.16 3.92
N LYS A 44 -8.20 -10.07 3.80
CA LYS A 44 -8.08 -11.45 4.30
C LYS A 44 -6.91 -12.18 3.65
N LEU A 45 -6.76 -12.04 2.33
CA LEU A 45 -5.62 -12.59 1.59
C LEU A 45 -4.28 -12.01 2.08
N CYS A 46 -4.20 -10.69 2.30
CA CYS A 46 -2.98 -10.03 2.79
C CYS A 46 -2.61 -10.38 4.24
N TYR A 47 -3.60 -10.77 5.06
CA TYR A 47 -3.39 -11.24 6.42
C TYR A 47 -2.91 -12.70 6.49
N ASP A 48 -3.09 -13.48 5.42
CA ASP A 48 -2.67 -14.88 5.36
C ASP A 48 -1.14 -15.02 5.48
N SER A 49 -0.67 -15.90 6.37
CA SER A 49 0.77 -16.12 6.59
C SER A 49 1.50 -16.75 5.38
N SER A 50 0.77 -17.37 4.46
CA SER A 50 1.28 -18.01 3.25
C SER A 50 1.22 -17.11 2.01
N ILE A 51 0.86 -15.83 2.19
CA ILE A 51 0.65 -14.90 1.08
C ILE A 51 1.88 -14.74 0.18
N THR A 52 1.67 -14.95 -1.11
CA THR A 52 2.69 -14.78 -2.15
C THR A 52 2.43 -13.54 -3.02
N ALA A 53 3.49 -13.00 -3.60
CA ALA A 53 3.40 -11.95 -4.60
C ALA A 53 2.53 -12.36 -5.80
N LYS A 54 2.52 -13.64 -6.17
CA LYS A 54 1.67 -14.16 -7.24
C LYS A 54 0.19 -13.99 -6.92
N GLN A 55 -0.25 -14.41 -5.72
CA GLN A 55 -1.64 -14.28 -5.32
C GLN A 55 -2.09 -12.80 -5.27
N ILE A 56 -1.22 -11.91 -4.82
CA ILE A 56 -1.48 -10.46 -4.84
C ILE A 56 -1.67 -9.97 -6.28
N ASN A 57 -0.75 -10.32 -7.19
CA ASN A 57 -0.83 -9.92 -8.59
C ASN A 57 -2.06 -10.50 -9.29
N ASP A 58 -2.38 -11.78 -9.05
CA ASP A 58 -3.57 -12.42 -9.59
C ASP A 58 -4.83 -11.66 -9.15
N TYR A 59 -4.93 -11.32 -7.86
CA TYR A 59 -6.05 -10.55 -7.32
C TYR A 59 -6.18 -9.15 -7.96
N ILE A 60 -5.05 -8.44 -8.12
CA ILE A 60 -5.01 -7.11 -8.76
C ILE A 60 -5.40 -7.19 -10.24
N ILE A 61 -5.00 -8.25 -10.95
CA ILE A 61 -5.36 -8.45 -12.36
C ILE A 61 -6.88 -8.66 -12.49
N GLU A 62 -7.46 -9.44 -11.58
CA GLU A 62 -8.89 -9.76 -11.59
C GLU A 62 -9.77 -8.59 -11.15
N ASN A 63 -9.33 -7.80 -10.16
CA ASN A 63 -10.16 -6.78 -9.48
C ASN A 63 -9.73 -5.34 -9.78
N GLY A 64 -8.65 -5.15 -10.55
CA GLY A 64 -8.09 -3.85 -10.88
C GLY A 64 -7.16 -3.27 -9.79
N LYS A 65 -6.33 -2.31 -10.19
CA LYS A 65 -5.33 -1.67 -9.30
C LYS A 65 -5.94 -0.88 -8.15
N ASP A 66 -7.16 -0.39 -8.30
CA ASP A 66 -7.87 0.37 -7.25
C ASP A 66 -8.22 -0.51 -6.04
N SER A 67 -8.25 -1.83 -6.20
CA SER A 67 -8.39 -2.77 -5.08
C SER A 67 -7.29 -2.61 -4.03
N ALA A 68 -6.10 -2.11 -4.39
CA ALA A 68 -5.03 -1.81 -3.45
C ALA A 68 -5.34 -0.65 -2.49
N LEU A 69 -6.33 0.19 -2.83
CA LEU A 69 -6.84 1.29 -1.99
C LEU A 69 -8.14 0.94 -1.28
N ALA A 70 -8.68 -0.28 -1.45
CA ALA A 70 -9.90 -0.69 -0.77
C ALA A 70 -9.72 -0.59 0.74
N VAL A 71 -10.75 -0.15 1.45
CA VAL A 71 -10.71 0.08 2.90
C VAL A 71 -11.58 -0.96 3.59
N ASP A 72 -11.08 -1.60 4.65
CA ASP A 72 -11.89 -2.51 5.44
C ASP A 72 -12.88 -1.71 6.32
N PRO A 73 -14.10 -2.21 6.51
CA PRO A 73 -15.15 -1.47 7.21
C PRO A 73 -14.91 -1.31 8.71
N HIS A 74 -13.98 -2.06 9.31
CA HIS A 74 -13.80 -2.10 10.76
C HIS A 74 -12.64 -1.23 11.23
N HIS A 75 -11.51 -1.26 10.51
CA HIS A 75 -10.28 -0.62 10.95
C HIS A 75 -9.87 0.56 10.04
N GLY A 76 -10.56 0.77 8.92
CA GLY A 76 -10.15 1.81 7.96
C GLY A 76 -8.85 1.45 7.25
N MET A 77 -8.41 0.20 7.32
CA MET A 77 -7.14 -0.25 6.79
C MET A 77 -7.25 -0.62 5.32
N THR A 78 -6.18 -0.38 4.57
CA THR A 78 -5.99 -0.89 3.22
C THR A 78 -5.36 -2.29 3.23
N PRO A 79 -5.35 -3.05 2.12
CA PRO A 79 -4.61 -4.30 2.05
C PRO A 79 -3.13 -4.14 2.39
N LEU A 80 -2.54 -2.96 2.12
CA LEU A 80 -1.14 -2.70 2.44
C LEU A 80 -0.90 -2.54 3.94
N HIS A 81 -1.87 -2.04 4.72
CA HIS A 81 -1.80 -2.07 6.19
C HIS A 81 -1.75 -3.51 6.69
N MET A 82 -2.65 -4.37 6.20
CA MET A 82 -2.71 -5.78 6.61
C MET A 82 -1.40 -6.50 6.30
N LEU A 83 -0.87 -6.29 5.10
CA LEU A 83 0.40 -6.88 4.67
C LEU A 83 1.60 -6.36 5.47
N SER A 84 1.56 -5.08 5.87
CA SER A 84 2.59 -4.44 6.71
C SER A 84 2.59 -4.95 8.16
N MET A 85 1.42 -5.39 8.66
CA MET A 85 1.28 -6.01 9.97
C MET A 85 1.56 -7.52 9.95
N ASN A 86 1.66 -8.13 8.78
CA ASN A 86 1.94 -9.55 8.62
C ASN A 86 3.46 -9.81 8.65
N PRO A 87 4.01 -10.40 9.72
CA PRO A 87 5.45 -10.64 9.84
C PRO A 87 5.96 -11.71 8.86
N ASN A 88 5.06 -12.48 8.25
CA ASN A 88 5.41 -13.51 7.26
C ASN A 88 5.33 -12.98 5.82
N ALA A 89 4.81 -11.77 5.62
CA ALA A 89 4.72 -11.20 4.28
C ALA A 89 6.11 -10.94 3.72
N SER A 90 6.42 -11.60 2.60
CA SER A 90 7.70 -11.41 1.92
C SER A 90 7.83 -9.99 1.35
N VAL A 91 9.07 -9.53 1.21
CA VAL A 91 9.39 -8.28 0.50
C VAL A 91 8.74 -8.24 -0.89
N ASN A 92 8.74 -9.35 -1.62
CA ASN A 92 8.11 -9.42 -2.94
C ASN A 92 6.60 -9.22 -2.88
N SER A 93 5.93 -9.72 -1.84
CA SER A 93 4.49 -9.52 -1.63
C SER A 93 4.19 -8.03 -1.37
N ILE A 94 4.98 -7.39 -0.52
CA ILE A 94 4.89 -5.95 -0.22
C ILE A 94 5.08 -5.11 -1.49
N ILE A 95 6.13 -5.39 -2.26
CA ILE A 95 6.44 -4.66 -3.49
C ILE A 95 5.37 -4.88 -4.55
N ALA A 96 4.82 -6.09 -4.69
CA ALA A 96 3.75 -6.38 -5.65
C ALA A 96 2.52 -5.49 -5.39
N LEU A 97 2.09 -5.41 -4.13
CA LEU A 97 0.94 -4.59 -3.75
C LEU A 97 1.23 -3.09 -3.88
N LEU A 98 2.40 -2.64 -3.41
CA LEU A 98 2.79 -1.23 -3.48
C LEU A 98 2.93 -0.75 -4.93
N SER A 99 3.51 -1.57 -5.82
CA SER A 99 3.69 -1.24 -7.23
C SER A 99 2.36 -1.16 -8.00
N ALA A 100 1.31 -1.78 -7.48
CA ALA A 100 -0.03 -1.65 -8.04
C ALA A 100 -0.59 -0.25 -7.84
N ASN A 101 -0.36 0.34 -6.66
CA ASN A 101 -0.73 1.71 -6.36
C ASN A 101 0.15 2.32 -5.26
N MET A 102 1.10 3.17 -5.66
CA MET A 102 2.05 3.80 -4.74
C MET A 102 1.39 4.70 -3.68
N ALA A 103 0.19 5.22 -3.96
CA ALA A 103 -0.54 6.06 -3.01
C ALA A 103 -1.00 5.27 -1.77
N ALA A 104 -1.12 3.94 -1.88
CA ALA A 104 -1.54 3.07 -0.77
C ALA A 104 -0.62 3.20 0.45
N ALA A 105 0.66 3.52 0.26
CA ALA A 105 1.64 3.72 1.34
C ALA A 105 1.34 4.91 2.26
N PHE A 106 0.44 5.80 1.86
CA PHE A 106 0.12 7.04 2.57
C PHE A 106 -1.32 7.10 3.07
N CYS A 107 -2.12 6.05 2.82
CA CYS A 107 -3.47 5.95 3.37
C CYS A 107 -3.42 5.87 4.89
N LEU A 108 -4.33 6.55 5.58
CA LEU A 108 -4.48 6.48 7.03
C LEU A 108 -5.57 5.48 7.40
N ASP A 109 -5.32 4.68 8.44
CA ASP A 109 -6.34 3.88 9.10
C ASP A 109 -7.16 4.70 10.12
N ASN A 110 -8.13 4.06 10.80
CA ASN A 110 -8.97 4.71 11.82
C ASN A 110 -8.19 5.19 13.06
N THR A 111 -6.89 4.89 13.15
CA THR A 111 -5.99 5.31 14.23
C THR A 111 -4.93 6.31 13.75
N ASP A 112 -5.15 6.92 12.58
CA ASP A 112 -4.23 7.86 11.93
C ASP A 112 -2.84 7.27 11.64
N LYS A 113 -2.74 5.95 11.43
CA LYS A 113 -1.49 5.29 11.05
C LYS A 113 -1.47 4.96 9.58
N THR A 114 -0.30 5.08 8.98
CA THR A 114 -0.04 4.61 7.61
C THR A 114 0.45 3.16 7.59
N PRO A 115 0.48 2.48 6.43
CA PRO A 115 1.15 1.19 6.32
C PRO A 115 2.62 1.24 6.70
N LEU A 116 3.31 2.37 6.45
CA LEU A 116 4.69 2.58 6.86
C LEU A 116 4.83 2.58 8.38
N ASP A 117 3.89 3.22 9.10
CA ASP A 117 3.87 3.22 10.57
C ASP A 117 3.65 1.80 11.13
N ASN A 118 2.77 1.03 10.51
CA ASN A 118 2.54 -0.36 10.90
C ASN A 118 3.74 -1.26 10.59
N ALA A 119 4.34 -1.15 9.41
CA ALA A 119 5.52 -1.93 9.05
C ALA A 119 6.70 -1.67 9.99
N LYS A 120 6.86 -0.43 10.48
CA LYS A 120 7.87 -0.10 11.49
C LYS A 120 7.75 -0.92 12.77
N ALA A 121 6.53 -1.28 13.17
CA ALA A 121 6.27 -2.05 14.38
C ALA A 121 6.31 -3.57 14.16
N TYR A 122 5.96 -4.05 12.96
CA TYR A 122 5.68 -5.49 12.74
C TYR A 122 6.51 -6.15 11.63
N ASN A 123 6.94 -5.39 10.61
CA ASN A 123 7.64 -5.93 9.44
C ASN A 123 8.69 -4.92 8.92
N THR A 124 9.85 -4.88 9.57
CA THR A 124 10.94 -3.94 9.24
C THR A 124 11.52 -4.16 7.85
N ASP A 125 11.56 -5.40 7.36
CA ASP A 125 12.02 -5.71 6.00
C ASP A 125 11.04 -5.17 4.96
N GLY A 126 9.73 -5.30 5.22
CA GLY A 126 8.66 -4.68 4.45
C GLY A 126 8.77 -3.15 4.47
N LEU A 127 9.05 -2.54 5.63
CA LEU A 127 9.27 -1.09 5.73
C LEU A 127 10.40 -0.64 4.82
N LEU A 128 11.57 -1.29 4.90
CA LEU A 128 12.73 -0.96 4.07
C LEU A 128 12.41 -1.13 2.58
N ALA A 129 11.69 -2.19 2.21
CA ALA A 129 11.26 -2.41 0.85
C ALA A 129 10.35 -1.28 0.34
N MET A 130 9.35 -0.88 1.13
CA MET A 130 8.46 0.23 0.78
C MET A 130 9.22 1.54 0.63
N MET A 131 10.09 1.89 1.58
CA MET A 131 10.90 3.11 1.52
C MET A 131 11.79 3.14 0.29
N ASN A 132 12.46 2.02 -0.02
CA ASN A 132 13.29 1.91 -1.22
C ASN A 132 12.47 2.10 -2.50
N ALA A 133 11.30 1.45 -2.60
CA ALA A 133 10.42 1.57 -3.77
C ALA A 133 9.87 2.99 -3.95
N LEU A 134 9.50 3.66 -2.85
CA LEU A 134 9.04 5.05 -2.88
C LEU A 134 10.15 6.00 -3.34
N CYS A 135 11.38 5.81 -2.85
CA CYS A 135 12.53 6.59 -3.27
C CYS A 135 12.87 6.39 -4.76
N THR A 136 12.88 5.15 -5.26
CA THR A 136 13.18 4.88 -6.68
C THR A 136 12.08 5.37 -7.61
N HIS A 137 10.81 5.26 -7.20
CA HIS A 137 9.67 5.78 -7.95
C HIS A 137 9.74 7.31 -8.08
N LYS A 138 10.05 8.02 -6.98
CA LYS A 138 10.24 9.47 -7.00
C LYS A 138 11.39 9.88 -7.93
N ASN A 139 12.54 9.21 -7.83
CA ASN A 139 13.70 9.51 -8.67
C ASN A 139 13.47 9.22 -10.16
N SER A 140 12.52 8.34 -10.49
CA SER A 140 12.15 8.05 -11.88
C SER A 140 11.21 9.10 -12.48
N LEU A 141 10.58 9.93 -11.65
CA LEU A 141 9.73 11.05 -12.09
C LEU A 141 10.51 12.35 -12.28
N ASP A 142 11.74 12.45 -11.76
CA ASP A 142 12.67 13.54 -12.06
C ASP A 142 13.48 13.17 -13.32
N PRO A 143 13.19 13.75 -14.51
CA PRO A 143 14.02 13.52 -15.68
C PRO A 143 15.45 14.02 -15.37
N ALA A 144 16.43 13.21 -15.78
CA ALA A 144 17.86 13.49 -15.68
C ALA A 144 18.18 14.96 -15.96
N PRO A 145 19.21 15.55 -15.30
CA PRO A 145 19.62 16.92 -15.55
C PRO A 145 19.78 17.12 -17.05
N VAL A 146 19.01 18.06 -17.58
CA VAL A 146 19.06 18.52 -18.97
C VAL A 146 20.55 18.65 -19.31
N PRO A 147 21.09 17.94 -20.32
CA PRO A 147 22.50 18.08 -20.66
C PRO A 147 22.73 19.57 -20.90
N ALA A 148 23.67 20.13 -20.13
CA ALA A 148 24.10 21.51 -20.30
C ALA A 148 24.34 21.71 -21.79
N LYS A 149 23.61 22.66 -22.38
CA LYS A 149 23.74 22.99 -23.80
C LYS A 149 25.22 23.14 -24.10
N ALA A 150 25.74 22.27 -24.97
CA ALA A 150 27.03 22.47 -25.57
C ALA A 150 27.00 23.84 -26.25
N ASP A 151 27.84 24.72 -25.75
CA ASP A 151 28.43 25.82 -26.48
C ASP A 151 28.95 25.27 -27.82
N GLU A 152 28.17 25.44 -28.88
CA GLU A 152 28.66 25.41 -30.25
C GLU A 152 27.90 26.47 -31.05
N SER A 153 28.38 27.72 -30.98
CA SER A 153 28.11 28.71 -32.02
C SER A 153 29.36 29.51 -32.33
N LEU A 154 30.33 28.81 -32.91
CA LEU A 154 31.35 29.43 -33.75
C LEU A 154 31.31 28.77 -35.13
N THR A 155 31.44 29.62 -36.14
CA THR A 155 31.69 29.32 -37.56
C THR A 155 30.51 28.80 -38.38
N ASN A 156 29.80 29.74 -39.03
CA ASN A 156 29.37 29.61 -40.43
C ASN A 156 28.91 30.97 -40.95
N HIS A 157 29.87 31.79 -41.42
CA HIS A 157 29.56 32.96 -42.24
C HIS A 157 30.55 33.13 -43.40
N GLU A 158 30.64 32.12 -44.25
CA GLU A 158 30.88 32.30 -45.69
C GLU A 158 29.85 31.39 -46.38
N ILE A 159 28.94 31.86 -47.22
CA ILE A 159 29.14 31.99 -48.67
C ILE A 159 27.88 32.68 -49.22
N LEU A 160 27.98 33.92 -49.75
CA LEU A 160 27.36 34.32 -51.02
C LEU A 160 27.76 35.75 -51.40
N LYS A 161 28.74 35.89 -52.31
CA LYS A 161 28.62 36.76 -53.49
C LYS A 161 29.76 36.46 -54.46
N LYS A 162 29.46 35.55 -55.39
CA LYS A 162 30.18 35.34 -56.65
C LYS A 162 29.98 36.57 -57.55
N ARG A 163 31.06 37.09 -58.14
CA ARG A 163 31.37 37.07 -59.59
C ARG A 163 32.47 38.09 -59.94
N PRO A 164 33.57 37.65 -60.58
CA PRO A 164 34.28 38.47 -61.55
C PRO A 164 33.73 38.20 -62.96
N ARG A 165 33.65 39.24 -63.80
CA ARG A 165 33.57 39.09 -65.26
C ARG A 165 34.51 40.11 -65.91
N THR A 166 35.51 39.53 -66.56
CA THR A 166 36.38 39.99 -67.64
C THR A 166 35.73 41.01 -68.59
N GLU A 167 36.44 42.07 -68.95
CA GLU A 167 37.27 42.22 -70.17
C GLU A 167 38.24 43.40 -70.00
#